data_AF-A0A2V8RXA5-F1
#
_entry.id   AF-A0A2V8RXA5-F1
#
_cell.length_a   1.000
_cell.length_b   1.000
_cell.length_c   1.000
_cell.angle_alpha   90.00
_cell.angle_beta   90.00
_cell.angle_gamma   90.00
#
_symmetry.space_group_name_H-M   'P 1'
#
loop_
_entity.id
_entity.type
_entity.pdbx_description
1 polymer ?
#
loop_
_entity_poly.entity_id
_entity_poly.type
_entity_poly.pdbx_seq_one_letter_code
_entity_poly.pdbx_strand_id
1 'polypeptide(L)'
;MKVAIIGSGPAAAGVLIGLTKHAPDASVTVFDIGKVPEVSPVHDRAPKDWSEDEYENLHAQIRSQFGFAFPPPKTFFGQGLRKHQAGPNAKPFISEFYGGLSRHWSASVFPFVENDFEGWPVGLAEMSEYYSEISEEIGISGMHDELNTYFGEDFVNRPPIDIPVPIKKLNDQINSRKDQAGPYNIVSGLNRLAVETKSSAPNSCVYCGECMYGCFRSSIYDATKTIERAKAQGMVEKIVNAKVTTVSSANGSVSLKTADGHNNGFDKLYLGAGCFGTSEIMMRTLGIEDGITVKDNNSYVFPIFYLGGNSRNGNHSEYISITNTILACVPRDEHGHYAHVHISPFADYYWRYYFPVGYWRYLKFFASKFKARMILAKMYFPTQISKSYSLSLKDDKLDVSKRSYGQSDEHARKVLKQLRSVVSGRGFILPPVKLVRMSTSSHYVGAFPYADAAVPVKPTGEIMPNIYVADSSVFPESPAQTLTFTIMANAARTARESLDDK
;
A
#
# COMPACT_ATOMS: atom_id res chain seq x y z
N MET A 1 -6.99 -30.33 7.17
CA MET A 1 -5.85 -29.62 7.78
C MET A 1 -6.38 -28.39 8.50
N LYS A 2 -6.02 -28.16 9.76
CA LYS A 2 -6.40 -26.98 10.56
C LYS A 2 -5.31 -25.91 10.47
N VAL A 3 -5.69 -24.71 10.08
CA VAL A 3 -4.77 -23.60 9.86
C VAL A 3 -5.16 -22.40 10.71
N ALA A 4 -4.17 -21.77 11.35
CA ALA A 4 -4.29 -20.45 11.93
C ALA A 4 -3.67 -19.39 11.01
N ILE A 5 -4.37 -18.29 10.76
CA ILE A 5 -3.79 -17.09 10.13
C ILE A 5 -3.89 -15.94 11.13
N ILE A 6 -2.78 -15.26 11.41
CA ILE A 6 -2.77 -14.08 12.27
C ILE A 6 -2.76 -12.83 11.40
N GLY A 7 -3.77 -11.96 11.57
CA GLY A 7 -4.00 -10.76 10.78
C GLY A 7 -5.01 -10.96 9.65
N SER A 8 -5.62 -9.86 9.21
CA SER A 8 -6.59 -9.83 8.10
C SER A 8 -6.15 -8.95 6.92
N GLY A 9 -4.86 -8.64 6.83
CA GLY A 9 -4.30 -7.80 5.77
C GLY A 9 -4.06 -8.53 4.44
N PRO A 10 -3.42 -7.86 3.45
CA PRO A 10 -3.07 -8.46 2.17
C PRO A 10 -2.29 -9.78 2.27
N ALA A 11 -1.38 -9.93 3.24
CA ALA A 11 -0.66 -11.19 3.47
C ALA A 11 -1.64 -12.35 3.77
N ALA A 12 -2.62 -12.14 4.65
CA ALA A 12 -3.65 -13.14 4.93
C ALA A 12 -4.49 -13.48 3.68
N ALA A 13 -4.84 -12.48 2.87
CA ALA A 13 -5.51 -12.72 1.59
C ALA A 13 -4.64 -13.57 0.64
N GLY A 14 -3.33 -13.30 0.55
CA GLY A 14 -2.39 -14.12 -0.22
C GLY A 14 -2.33 -15.57 0.25
N VAL A 15 -2.24 -15.81 1.57
CA VAL A 15 -2.29 -17.16 2.14
C VAL A 15 -3.58 -17.88 1.75
N LEU A 16 -4.73 -17.20 1.88
CA LEU A 16 -6.03 -17.79 1.50
C LEU A 16 -6.11 -18.14 0.02
N ILE A 17 -5.54 -17.32 -0.88
CA ILE A 17 -5.50 -17.61 -2.32
C ILE A 17 -4.68 -18.88 -2.58
N GLY A 18 -3.49 -18.98 -1.98
CA GLY A 18 -2.66 -20.18 -2.08
C GLY A 18 -3.35 -21.43 -1.53
N LEU A 19 -3.94 -21.34 -0.33
CA LEU A 19 -4.69 -22.46 0.27
C LEU A 19 -5.92 -22.86 -0.55
N THR A 20 -6.69 -21.90 -1.06
CA THR A 20 -7.88 -22.19 -1.89
C THR A 20 -7.52 -23.05 -3.10
N LYS A 21 -6.36 -22.80 -3.70
CA LYS A 21 -5.91 -23.53 -4.89
C LYS A 21 -5.27 -24.89 -4.56
N HIS A 22 -4.50 -24.98 -3.47
CA HIS A 22 -3.63 -26.14 -3.20
C HIS A 22 -4.07 -27.00 -2.00
N ALA A 23 -4.92 -26.49 -1.13
CA ALA A 23 -5.50 -27.19 0.01
C ALA A 23 -6.97 -26.74 0.23
N PRO A 24 -7.88 -26.98 -0.74
CA PRO A 24 -9.25 -26.49 -0.67
C PRO A 24 -10.04 -26.98 0.55
N ASP A 25 -9.66 -28.14 1.11
CA ASP A 25 -10.26 -28.73 2.31
C ASP A 25 -9.61 -28.24 3.62
N ALA A 26 -8.79 -27.19 3.57
CA ALA A 26 -8.23 -26.56 4.76
C ALA A 26 -9.33 -25.85 5.57
N SER A 27 -9.26 -26.03 6.88
CA SER A 27 -10.12 -25.41 7.88
C SER A 27 -9.35 -24.25 8.51
N VAL A 28 -9.72 -23.01 8.18
CA VAL A 28 -8.96 -21.80 8.54
C VAL A 28 -9.65 -21.03 9.67
N THR A 29 -8.89 -20.73 10.72
CA THR A 29 -9.25 -19.72 11.73
C THR A 29 -8.37 -18.48 11.57
N VAL A 30 -8.99 -17.32 11.37
CA VAL A 30 -8.30 -16.03 11.29
C VAL A 30 -8.35 -15.35 12.66
N PHE A 31 -7.20 -14.96 13.20
CA PHE A 31 -7.08 -14.17 14.42
C PHE A 31 -6.69 -12.74 14.06
N ASP A 32 -7.56 -11.77 14.34
CA ASP A 32 -7.31 -10.39 13.95
C ASP A 32 -7.73 -9.41 15.04
N ILE A 33 -7.00 -8.31 15.18
CA ILE A 33 -7.37 -7.20 16.08
C ILE A 33 -8.21 -6.13 15.37
N GLY A 34 -8.45 -6.35 14.08
CA GLY A 34 -9.08 -5.40 13.19
C GLY A 34 -10.47 -5.04 13.64
N LYS A 35 -10.70 -3.76 13.91
CA LYS A 35 -12.04 -3.25 14.13
C LYS A 35 -12.78 -3.28 12.79
N VAL A 36 -14.03 -3.74 12.81
CA VAL A 36 -15.01 -3.34 11.80
C VAL A 36 -15.44 -1.93 12.19
N PRO A 37 -15.05 -0.89 11.44
CA PRO A 37 -15.36 0.48 11.85
C PRO A 37 -16.87 0.71 11.84
N GLU A 38 -17.37 1.45 12.84
CA GLU A 38 -18.62 2.18 12.70
C GLU A 38 -18.41 3.22 11.58
N VAL A 39 -18.89 2.87 10.39
CA VAL A 39 -18.78 3.69 9.19
C VAL A 39 -19.92 4.68 9.13
N SER A 40 -19.62 5.88 8.65
CA SER A 40 -20.63 6.90 8.40
C SER A 40 -21.75 6.35 7.48
N PRO A 41 -23.03 6.73 7.66
CA PRO A 41 -24.15 6.34 6.80
C PRO A 41 -24.02 6.75 5.32
N VAL A 42 -22.95 7.44 4.95
CA VAL A 42 -22.62 7.79 3.57
C VAL A 42 -21.88 6.66 2.84
N HIS A 43 -21.38 5.65 3.55
CA HIS A 43 -20.47 4.63 3.01
C HIS A 43 -21.07 3.74 1.92
N ASP A 44 -22.39 3.63 1.87
CA ASP A 44 -23.18 2.80 0.94
C ASP A 44 -23.92 3.63 -0.11
N ARG A 45 -23.87 4.97 -0.02
CA ARG A 45 -24.55 5.89 -0.94
C ARG A 45 -23.58 6.60 -1.87
N ALA A 46 -24.06 6.93 -3.08
CA ALA A 46 -23.24 7.65 -4.04
C ALA A 46 -22.94 9.08 -3.54
N PRO A 47 -21.71 9.60 -3.71
CA PRO A 47 -21.33 10.93 -3.21
C PRO A 47 -22.14 12.11 -3.74
N LYS A 48 -22.81 11.94 -4.87
CA LYS A 48 -23.76 12.93 -5.42
C LYS A 48 -24.98 13.13 -4.52
N ASP A 49 -25.28 12.15 -3.66
CA ASP A 49 -26.42 12.13 -2.75
C ASP A 49 -26.00 12.50 -1.31
N TRP A 50 -24.72 12.87 -1.09
CA TRP A 50 -24.23 13.34 0.20
C TRP A 50 -24.54 14.83 0.36
N SER A 51 -25.14 15.19 1.49
CA SER A 51 -25.45 16.56 1.88
C SER A 51 -24.20 17.33 2.33
N GLU A 52 -24.30 18.66 2.38
CA GLU A 52 -23.21 19.51 2.90
C GLU A 52 -22.90 19.17 4.37
N ASP A 53 -23.92 18.96 5.21
CA ASP A 53 -23.77 18.58 6.62
C ASP A 53 -23.01 17.25 6.79
N GLU A 54 -23.23 16.28 5.89
CA GLU A 54 -22.51 15.01 5.93
C GLU A 54 -21.02 15.17 5.60
N TYR A 55 -20.69 16.04 4.64
CA TYR A 55 -19.29 16.40 4.39
C TYR A 55 -18.68 17.13 5.60
N GLU A 56 -19.42 18.06 6.22
CA GLU A 56 -18.96 18.78 7.41
C GLU A 56 -18.70 17.82 8.58
N ASN A 57 -19.58 16.87 8.82
CA ASN A 57 -19.43 15.85 9.85
C ASN A 57 -18.20 14.96 9.60
N LEU A 58 -18.00 14.51 8.35
CA LEU A 58 -16.79 13.78 7.97
C LEU A 58 -15.53 14.60 8.24
N HIS A 59 -15.49 15.88 7.85
CA HIS A 59 -14.31 16.72 8.10
C HIS A 59 -14.10 17.02 9.56
N ALA A 60 -15.16 17.23 10.34
CA ALA A 60 -15.07 17.41 11.79
C ALA A 60 -14.44 16.17 12.44
N GLN A 61 -14.90 14.97 12.06
CA GLN A 61 -14.33 13.71 12.52
C GLN A 61 -12.87 13.52 12.09
N ILE A 62 -12.50 13.90 10.87
CA ILE A 62 -11.10 13.80 10.41
C ILE A 62 -10.21 14.79 11.16
N ARG A 63 -10.66 16.03 11.34
CA ARG A 63 -9.91 17.08 12.05
C ARG A 63 -9.76 16.77 13.53
N SER A 64 -10.73 16.11 14.17
CA SER A 64 -10.59 15.69 15.58
C SER A 64 -9.49 14.64 15.76
N GLN A 65 -9.22 13.81 14.75
CA GLN A 65 -8.16 12.79 14.79
C GLN A 65 -6.79 13.34 14.39
N PHE A 66 -6.72 14.26 13.43
CA PHE A 66 -5.46 14.65 12.77
C PHE A 66 -5.13 16.14 12.84
N GLY A 67 -6.01 16.98 13.37
CA GLY A 67 -5.89 18.44 13.27
C GLY A 67 -5.93 18.91 11.82
N PHE A 68 -5.25 20.02 11.53
CA PHE A 68 -4.98 20.50 10.16
C PHE A 68 -3.67 19.91 9.63
N ALA A 69 -3.78 18.85 8.82
CA ALA A 69 -2.64 18.13 8.24
C ALA A 69 -2.37 18.55 6.79
N PHE A 70 -1.11 18.43 6.35
CA PHE A 70 -0.71 18.59 4.95
C PHE A 70 0.24 17.45 4.49
N PRO A 71 -0.10 16.72 3.42
CA PRO A 71 -1.42 16.65 2.80
C PRO A 71 -2.47 16.08 3.78
N PRO A 72 -3.77 16.30 3.57
CA PRO A 72 -4.83 15.73 4.38
C PRO A 72 -4.77 14.19 4.33
N PRO A 73 -5.09 13.51 5.44
CA PRO A 73 -5.01 12.05 5.51
C PRO A 73 -6.06 11.42 4.58
N LYS A 74 -5.73 10.29 3.96
CA LYS A 74 -6.75 9.40 3.40
C LYS A 74 -7.44 8.67 4.54
N THR A 75 -8.76 8.52 4.47
CA THR A 75 -9.57 7.85 5.50
C THR A 75 -10.39 6.71 4.92
N PHE A 76 -11.09 6.01 5.81
CA PHE A 76 -12.15 5.06 5.48
C PHE A 76 -13.45 5.59 6.09
N PHE A 77 -14.14 6.43 5.33
CA PHE A 77 -15.34 7.20 5.66
C PHE A 77 -15.21 7.94 6.98
N GLY A 78 -14.15 8.76 7.10
CA GLY A 78 -13.86 9.55 8.30
C GLY A 78 -12.93 8.86 9.30
N GLN A 79 -12.82 7.53 9.23
CA GLN A 79 -11.94 6.76 10.11
C GLN A 79 -10.50 6.76 9.60
N GLY A 80 -9.58 7.25 10.41
CA GLY A 80 -8.16 7.32 10.09
C GLY A 80 -7.33 6.22 10.71
N LEU A 81 -6.09 6.06 10.22
CA LEU A 81 -5.11 5.18 10.83
C LEU A 81 -4.43 5.88 12.01
N ARG A 82 -4.42 5.22 13.18
CA ARG A 82 -3.57 5.65 14.29
C ARG A 82 -2.12 5.36 13.96
N LYS A 83 -1.23 6.09 14.62
CA LYS A 83 0.21 5.90 14.52
C LYS A 83 0.75 5.44 15.86
N HIS A 84 1.80 4.63 15.84
CA HIS A 84 2.57 4.33 17.03
C HIS A 84 3.04 5.65 17.69
N GLN A 85 2.90 5.75 19.01
CA GLN A 85 3.33 6.91 19.79
C GLN A 85 4.81 6.83 20.18
N ALA A 86 5.65 6.45 19.23
CA ALA A 86 6.97 5.93 19.55
C ALA A 86 8.08 6.93 19.19
N GLY A 87 8.76 7.43 20.22
CA GLY A 87 9.82 8.43 20.15
C GLY A 87 9.41 9.79 19.54
N PRO A 88 10.27 10.83 19.63
CA PRO A 88 9.89 12.19 19.22
C PRO A 88 9.57 12.39 17.73
N ASN A 89 9.82 11.43 16.82
CA ASN A 89 9.78 11.68 15.37
C ASN A 89 9.46 10.46 14.47
N ALA A 90 9.04 9.32 15.02
CA ALA A 90 8.67 8.12 14.25
C ALA A 90 7.24 7.71 14.56
N LYS A 91 6.31 8.07 13.68
CA LYS A 91 4.90 7.72 13.83
C LYS A 91 4.47 6.80 12.68
N PRO A 92 4.95 5.54 12.61
CA PRO A 92 4.43 4.56 11.66
C PRO A 92 2.97 4.24 11.97
N PHE A 93 2.19 3.84 10.97
CA PHE A 93 0.79 3.49 11.14
C PHE A 93 0.63 2.14 11.82
N ILE A 94 -0.42 2.03 12.65
CA ILE A 94 -0.86 0.77 13.25
C ILE A 94 -1.90 0.15 12.31
N SER A 95 -1.74 -1.15 11.98
CA SER A 95 -2.72 -1.90 11.20
C SER A 95 -3.81 -2.47 12.12
N GLU A 96 -4.86 -1.69 12.37
CA GLU A 96 -5.92 -2.03 13.34
C GLU A 96 -7.34 -2.15 12.75
N PHE A 97 -7.44 -2.15 11.42
CA PHE A 97 -8.72 -2.32 10.72
C PHE A 97 -8.83 -3.75 10.21
N TYR A 98 -10.04 -4.30 10.20
CA TYR A 98 -10.29 -5.53 9.45
C TYR A 98 -10.01 -5.26 7.95
N GLY A 99 -9.15 -6.05 7.32
CA GLY A 99 -8.55 -5.78 6.01
C GLY A 99 -7.16 -5.12 6.06
N GLY A 100 -6.68 -4.77 7.26
CA GLY A 100 -5.42 -4.08 7.51
C GLY A 100 -5.29 -2.74 6.77
N LEU A 101 -4.07 -2.39 6.40
CA LEU A 101 -3.76 -1.13 5.71
C LEU A 101 -4.34 -1.03 4.28
N SER A 102 -4.84 -2.13 3.71
CA SER A 102 -5.48 -2.13 2.38
C SER A 102 -6.81 -1.37 2.36
N ARG A 103 -7.36 -0.96 3.50
CA ARG A 103 -8.50 -0.03 3.52
C ARG A 103 -8.12 1.43 3.25
N HIS A 104 -6.85 1.78 3.42
CA HIS A 104 -6.36 3.17 3.33
C HIS A 104 -5.30 3.38 2.24
N TRP A 105 -4.95 2.33 1.50
CA TRP A 105 -3.95 2.39 0.43
C TRP A 105 -4.45 3.11 -0.85
N SER A 106 -3.54 3.30 -1.80
CA SER A 106 -3.84 3.86 -3.14
C SER A 106 -4.11 2.79 -4.20
N ALA A 107 -4.14 1.51 -3.82
CA ALA A 107 -4.33 0.35 -4.71
C ALA A 107 -3.34 0.27 -5.89
N SER A 108 -2.20 0.94 -5.79
CA SER A 108 -1.11 0.76 -6.77
C SER A 108 -0.51 -0.63 -6.56
N VAL A 109 -0.32 -1.35 -7.66
CA VAL A 109 0.24 -2.70 -7.67
C VAL A 109 1.20 -2.83 -8.83
N PHE A 110 2.48 -3.01 -8.54
CA PHE A 110 3.52 -3.30 -9.52
C PHE A 110 4.26 -4.54 -9.08
N PRO A 111 4.67 -5.42 -10.02
CA PRO A 111 5.57 -6.49 -9.67
C PRO A 111 6.93 -5.92 -9.27
N PHE A 112 7.69 -6.70 -8.53
CA PHE A 112 9.12 -6.48 -8.36
C PHE A 112 9.85 -6.79 -9.67
N VAL A 113 10.93 -6.06 -9.96
CA VAL A 113 11.83 -6.42 -11.06
C VAL A 113 12.92 -7.38 -10.56
N GLU A 114 13.69 -7.98 -11.47
CA GLU A 114 14.71 -8.98 -11.12
C GLU A 114 15.64 -8.52 -9.97
N ASN A 115 16.17 -7.29 -10.07
CA ASN A 115 17.08 -6.74 -9.07
C ASN A 115 16.43 -6.49 -7.70
N ASP A 116 15.10 -6.39 -7.62
CA ASP A 116 14.39 -6.20 -6.35
C ASP A 116 14.37 -7.50 -5.51
N PHE A 117 14.69 -8.66 -6.11
CA PHE A 117 14.81 -9.95 -5.44
C PHE A 117 16.21 -10.21 -4.86
N GLU A 118 17.12 -9.24 -4.89
CA GLU A 118 18.41 -9.40 -4.21
C GLU A 118 18.22 -9.71 -2.70
N GLY A 119 18.87 -10.78 -2.24
CA GLY A 119 18.75 -11.28 -0.85
C GLY A 119 17.51 -12.16 -0.60
N TRP A 120 16.67 -12.40 -1.61
CA TRP A 120 15.55 -13.34 -1.50
C TRP A 120 15.98 -14.77 -1.81
N PRO A 121 15.22 -15.77 -1.33
CA PRO A 121 15.46 -17.17 -1.67
C PRO A 121 14.90 -17.58 -3.04
N VAL A 122 14.17 -16.68 -3.70
CA VAL A 122 13.47 -16.90 -4.97
C VAL A 122 13.64 -15.69 -5.90
N GLY A 123 13.51 -15.92 -7.21
CA GLY A 123 13.60 -14.87 -8.24
C GLY A 123 12.26 -14.48 -8.85
N LEU A 124 12.28 -13.51 -9.79
CA LEU A 124 11.08 -13.04 -10.49
C LEU A 124 10.39 -14.16 -11.28
N ALA A 125 11.17 -15.06 -11.91
CA ALA A 125 10.64 -16.16 -12.70
C ALA A 125 9.75 -17.09 -11.87
N GLU A 126 10.17 -17.45 -10.65
CA GLU A 126 9.40 -18.28 -9.72
C GLU A 126 8.19 -17.52 -9.15
N MET A 127 8.32 -16.20 -8.98
CA MET A 127 7.25 -15.36 -8.44
C MET A 127 6.14 -15.01 -9.45
N SER A 128 6.41 -15.14 -10.75
CA SER A 128 5.48 -14.74 -11.83
C SER A 128 4.14 -15.48 -11.79
N GLU A 129 4.14 -16.78 -11.46
CA GLU A 129 2.89 -17.54 -11.35
C GLU A 129 2.01 -17.01 -10.21
N TYR A 130 2.61 -16.64 -9.08
CA TYR A 130 1.88 -16.09 -7.94
C TYR A 130 1.37 -14.68 -8.23
N TYR A 131 2.13 -13.85 -8.94
CA TYR A 131 1.61 -12.56 -9.42
C TYR A 131 0.37 -12.74 -10.32
N SER A 132 0.37 -13.74 -11.19
CA SER A 132 -0.79 -14.08 -12.04
C SER A 132 -1.99 -14.53 -11.21
N GLU A 133 -1.79 -15.37 -10.19
CA GLU A 133 -2.87 -15.79 -9.29
C GLU A 133 -3.48 -14.60 -8.53
N ILE A 134 -2.62 -13.73 -7.99
CA ILE A 134 -3.07 -12.53 -7.27
C ILE A 134 -3.79 -11.56 -8.21
N SER A 135 -3.34 -11.40 -9.47
CA SER A 135 -3.98 -10.46 -10.39
C SER A 135 -5.40 -10.90 -10.77
N GLU A 136 -5.64 -12.20 -10.94
CA GLU A 136 -6.98 -12.75 -11.16
C GLU A 136 -7.92 -12.49 -9.98
N GLU A 137 -7.38 -12.57 -8.76
CA GLU A 137 -8.13 -12.27 -7.55
C GLU A 137 -8.52 -10.79 -7.43
N ILE A 138 -7.53 -9.91 -7.47
CA ILE A 138 -7.73 -8.51 -7.06
C ILE A 138 -8.24 -7.64 -8.22
N GLY A 139 -8.05 -8.09 -9.46
CA GLY A 139 -8.36 -7.35 -10.68
C GLY A 139 -7.45 -6.13 -10.84
N ILE A 140 -6.54 -6.18 -11.82
CA ILE A 140 -5.59 -5.09 -12.09
C ILE A 140 -6.00 -4.33 -13.34
N SER A 141 -6.40 -3.09 -13.15
CA SER A 141 -6.63 -2.11 -14.22
C SER A 141 -5.31 -1.45 -14.64
N GLY A 142 -5.12 -1.31 -15.95
CA GLY A 142 -3.90 -0.76 -16.53
C GLY A 142 -3.86 -1.03 -18.03
N MET A 143 -2.70 -0.82 -18.62
CA MET A 143 -2.43 -1.22 -20.01
C MET A 143 -0.91 -1.36 -20.20
N HIS A 144 -0.51 -2.13 -21.21
CA HIS A 144 0.87 -2.14 -21.67
C HIS A 144 1.26 -0.78 -22.28
N ASP A 145 2.30 -0.15 -21.75
CA ASP A 145 2.78 1.20 -22.07
C ASP A 145 4.29 1.34 -21.79
N GLU A 146 4.82 2.57 -21.80
CA GLU A 146 6.25 2.83 -21.64
C GLU A 146 6.81 2.40 -20.28
N LEU A 147 6.00 2.14 -19.26
CA LEU A 147 6.49 1.62 -17.97
C LEU A 147 6.94 0.16 -18.10
N ASN A 148 6.43 -0.60 -19.06
CA ASN A 148 6.82 -2.00 -19.27
C ASN A 148 8.28 -2.15 -19.72
N THR A 149 8.93 -1.08 -20.20
CA THR A 149 10.38 -1.14 -20.46
C THR A 149 11.21 -1.35 -19.20
N TYR A 150 10.65 -1.03 -18.03
CA TYR A 150 11.28 -1.26 -16.73
C TYR A 150 10.65 -2.43 -15.98
N PHE A 151 9.31 -2.49 -15.93
CA PHE A 151 8.60 -3.50 -15.13
C PHE A 151 8.39 -4.84 -15.82
N GLY A 152 8.52 -4.92 -17.15
CA GLY A 152 8.22 -6.13 -17.91
C GLY A 152 6.73 -6.42 -17.97
N GLU A 153 6.32 -7.60 -17.52
CA GLU A 153 4.92 -8.04 -17.48
C GLU A 153 4.11 -7.25 -16.43
N ASP A 154 2.88 -6.85 -16.76
CA ASP A 154 2.06 -5.99 -15.89
C ASP A 154 0.85 -6.70 -15.25
N PHE A 155 0.63 -7.98 -15.58
CA PHE A 155 -0.45 -8.81 -15.04
C PHE A 155 -1.84 -8.13 -15.11
N VAL A 156 -2.03 -7.21 -16.07
CA VAL A 156 -3.25 -6.43 -16.22
C VAL A 156 -4.36 -7.32 -16.79
N ASN A 157 -5.52 -7.30 -16.13
CA ASN A 157 -6.69 -8.09 -16.54
C ASN A 157 -8.02 -7.32 -16.41
N ARG A 158 -7.95 -5.98 -16.25
CA ARG A 158 -9.07 -5.05 -16.30
C ARG A 158 -8.74 -3.89 -17.25
N PRO A 159 -9.73 -3.28 -17.93
CA PRO A 159 -9.51 -2.10 -18.75
C PRO A 159 -8.79 -0.97 -17.98
N PRO A 160 -7.95 -0.15 -18.63
CA PRO A 160 -7.31 0.97 -17.97
C PRO A 160 -8.33 1.98 -17.46
N ILE A 161 -7.95 2.75 -16.44
CA ILE A 161 -8.74 3.88 -15.97
C ILE A 161 -8.73 5.04 -16.98
N ASP A 162 -9.80 5.83 -16.99
CA ASP A 162 -9.77 7.15 -17.59
C ASP A 162 -8.99 8.14 -16.71
N ILE A 163 -8.15 8.96 -17.35
CA ILE A 163 -7.33 9.96 -16.69
C ILE A 163 -7.65 11.38 -17.16
N PRO A 164 -7.56 12.40 -16.28
CA PRO A 164 -7.74 13.79 -16.66
C PRO A 164 -6.82 14.25 -17.80
N VAL A 165 -7.35 15.08 -18.70
CA VAL A 165 -6.60 15.63 -19.85
C VAL A 165 -5.23 16.24 -19.49
N PRO A 166 -5.08 17.03 -18.42
CA PRO A 166 -3.76 17.54 -18.01
C PRO A 166 -2.75 16.42 -17.68
N ILE A 167 -3.20 15.33 -17.04
CA ILE A 167 -2.32 14.19 -16.72
C ILE A 167 -1.95 13.43 -17.99
N LYS A 168 -2.90 13.22 -18.91
CA LYS A 168 -2.61 12.62 -20.23
C LYS A 168 -1.57 13.44 -21.00
N LYS A 169 -1.73 14.76 -21.07
CA LYS A 169 -0.76 15.65 -21.73
C LYS A 169 0.62 15.63 -21.07
N LEU A 170 0.67 15.48 -19.74
CA LEU A 170 1.93 15.36 -19.02
C LEU A 170 2.64 14.06 -19.43
N ASN A 171 1.91 12.95 -19.49
CA ASN A 171 2.39 11.65 -19.95
C ASN A 171 3.01 11.75 -21.35
N ASP A 172 2.23 12.25 -22.31
CA ASP A 172 2.64 12.41 -23.71
C ASP A 172 3.89 13.31 -23.83
N GLN A 173 3.94 14.39 -23.04
CA GLN A 173 5.09 15.28 -23.04
C GLN A 173 6.36 14.57 -22.59
N ILE A 174 6.30 13.82 -21.49
CA ILE A 174 7.47 13.15 -20.92
C ILE A 174 8.00 12.12 -21.93
N ASN A 175 7.10 11.27 -22.45
CA ASN A 175 7.48 10.20 -23.38
C ASN A 175 7.93 10.74 -24.75
N SER A 176 7.48 11.93 -25.16
CA SER A 176 7.97 12.57 -26.40
C SER A 176 9.43 13.03 -26.34
N ARG A 177 10.05 13.09 -25.16
CA ARG A 177 11.43 13.53 -24.98
C ARG A 177 12.39 12.35 -25.04
N LYS A 178 12.96 12.12 -26.23
CA LYS A 178 13.93 11.03 -26.48
C LYS A 178 15.29 11.28 -25.84
N ASP A 179 15.80 12.51 -25.93
CA ASP A 179 17.17 12.85 -25.47
C ASP A 179 17.16 13.58 -24.12
N GLN A 180 16.76 12.86 -23.07
CA GLN A 180 16.74 13.43 -21.72
C GLN A 180 18.16 13.56 -21.17
N ALA A 181 18.58 14.80 -20.85
CA ALA A 181 19.83 15.03 -20.13
C ALA A 181 19.65 14.76 -18.62
N GLY A 182 20.63 14.10 -18.02
CA GLY A 182 20.70 13.84 -16.58
C GLY A 182 20.92 12.36 -16.24
N PRO A 183 21.05 12.05 -14.94
CA PRO A 183 21.39 10.70 -14.47
C PRO A 183 20.26 9.68 -14.60
N TYR A 184 19.02 10.10 -14.87
CA TYR A 184 17.87 9.21 -15.00
C TYR A 184 17.34 9.15 -16.43
N ASN A 185 16.80 8.00 -16.83
CA ASN A 185 15.83 7.88 -17.90
C ASN A 185 14.43 7.96 -17.27
N ILE A 186 13.65 8.99 -17.61
CA ILE A 186 12.33 9.22 -17.00
C ILE A 186 11.26 8.84 -18.02
N VAL A 187 10.49 7.81 -17.72
CA VAL A 187 9.33 7.38 -18.52
C VAL A 187 8.05 7.56 -17.72
N SER A 188 6.95 7.80 -18.41
CA SER A 188 5.63 8.00 -17.81
C SER A 188 4.64 6.99 -18.37
N GLY A 189 3.73 6.49 -17.55
CA GLY A 189 2.65 5.62 -18.03
C GLY A 189 1.47 5.54 -17.06
N LEU A 190 0.41 4.86 -17.48
CA LEU A 190 -0.75 4.57 -16.64
C LEU A 190 -0.35 3.70 -15.45
N ASN A 191 -0.93 4.03 -14.31
CA ASN A 191 -0.73 3.24 -13.11
C ASN A 191 -1.39 1.87 -13.24
N ARG A 192 -0.85 0.87 -12.55
CA ARG A 192 -1.48 -0.43 -12.37
C ARG A 192 -2.23 -0.40 -11.05
N LEU A 193 -3.54 -0.52 -11.13
CA LEU A 193 -4.44 -0.27 -10.01
C LEU A 193 -5.32 -1.49 -9.75
N ALA A 194 -5.34 -1.96 -8.50
CA ALA A 194 -6.28 -2.97 -8.00
C ALA A 194 -7.70 -2.36 -7.86
N VAL A 195 -8.30 -2.03 -8.99
CA VAL A 195 -9.57 -1.32 -9.14
C VAL A 195 -10.39 -2.01 -10.22
N GLU A 196 -11.63 -2.36 -9.88
CA GLU A 196 -12.56 -2.93 -10.85
C GLU A 196 -13.07 -1.86 -11.82
N THR A 197 -12.83 -2.08 -13.12
CA THR A 197 -13.16 -1.17 -14.23
C THR A 197 -13.94 -1.85 -15.35
N LYS A 198 -14.22 -3.16 -15.27
CA LYS A 198 -15.11 -3.84 -16.22
C LYS A 198 -16.50 -3.24 -16.06
N SER A 199 -17.07 -2.72 -17.14
CA SER A 199 -18.39 -2.06 -17.13
C SER A 199 -19.54 -3.01 -16.73
N SER A 200 -19.36 -4.32 -16.93
CA SER A 200 -20.31 -5.36 -16.53
C SER A 200 -20.27 -5.70 -15.03
N ALA A 201 -19.22 -5.30 -14.31
CA ALA A 201 -19.09 -5.63 -12.90
C ALA A 201 -20.00 -4.73 -12.04
N PRO A 202 -20.75 -5.27 -11.07
CA PRO A 202 -21.67 -4.48 -10.23
C PRO A 202 -20.96 -3.45 -9.36
N ASN A 203 -19.70 -3.71 -9.00
CA ASN A 203 -18.84 -2.83 -8.22
C ASN A 203 -17.86 -2.01 -9.10
N SER A 204 -18.09 -1.90 -10.41
CA SER A 204 -17.23 -1.11 -11.30
C SER A 204 -17.08 0.34 -10.84
N CYS A 205 -15.88 0.89 -11.02
CA CYS A 205 -15.57 2.27 -10.66
C CYS A 205 -16.45 3.25 -11.45
N VAL A 206 -17.14 4.12 -10.73
CA VAL A 206 -17.99 5.18 -11.33
C VAL A 206 -17.31 6.55 -11.34
N TYR A 207 -15.98 6.58 -11.15
CA TYR A 207 -15.18 7.80 -11.26
C TYR A 207 -15.67 8.98 -10.38
N CYS A 208 -16.22 8.71 -9.19
CA CYS A 208 -16.82 9.74 -8.34
C CYS A 208 -15.85 10.78 -7.74
N GLY A 209 -14.52 10.58 -7.84
CA GLY A 209 -13.53 11.51 -7.30
C GLY A 209 -13.37 11.52 -5.76
N GLU A 210 -14.04 10.62 -5.03
CA GLU A 210 -14.07 10.60 -3.55
C GLU A 210 -13.19 9.54 -2.88
N CYS A 211 -12.22 8.98 -3.62
CA CYS A 211 -11.42 7.85 -3.16
C CYS A 211 -10.57 8.15 -1.91
N MET A 212 -10.42 9.42 -1.53
CA MET A 212 -9.71 9.86 -0.32
C MET A 212 -10.57 9.75 0.95
N TYR A 213 -11.90 9.77 0.83
CA TYR A 213 -12.79 9.39 1.94
C TYR A 213 -12.94 7.89 2.03
N GLY A 214 -13.09 7.20 0.90
CA GLY A 214 -13.42 5.77 0.85
C GLY A 214 -14.06 5.43 -0.49
N CYS A 215 -14.21 4.14 -0.80
CA CYS A 215 -14.84 3.70 -2.04
C CYS A 215 -16.21 3.10 -1.76
N PHE A 216 -17.28 3.89 -1.94
CA PHE A 216 -18.65 3.44 -1.64
C PHE A 216 -19.11 2.28 -2.54
N ARG A 217 -18.58 2.24 -3.77
CA ARG A 217 -18.82 1.14 -4.72
C ARG A 217 -18.10 -0.15 -4.35
N SER A 218 -17.12 -0.10 -3.45
CA SER A 218 -16.16 -1.19 -3.26
C SER A 218 -15.49 -1.60 -4.58
N SER A 219 -15.12 -0.61 -5.42
CA SER A 219 -14.36 -0.84 -6.67
C SER A 219 -12.88 -1.02 -6.40
N ILE A 220 -12.33 -0.29 -5.42
CA ILE A 220 -10.94 -0.44 -4.98
C ILE A 220 -10.83 -1.74 -4.17
N TYR A 221 -9.89 -2.61 -4.50
CA TYR A 221 -9.66 -3.83 -3.73
C TYR A 221 -9.21 -3.52 -2.29
N ASP A 222 -9.66 -4.35 -1.35
CA ASP A 222 -9.13 -4.46 0.00
C ASP A 222 -9.25 -5.93 0.43
N ALA A 223 -8.39 -6.35 1.36
CA ALA A 223 -8.22 -7.75 1.73
C ALA A 223 -9.48 -8.40 2.34
N THR A 224 -10.45 -7.60 2.84
CA THR A 224 -11.70 -8.17 3.37
C THR A 224 -12.52 -8.88 2.31
N LYS A 225 -12.37 -8.51 1.03
CA LYS A 225 -13.07 -9.17 -0.08
C LYS A 225 -12.67 -10.64 -0.22
N THR A 226 -11.37 -10.93 -0.20
CA THR A 226 -10.87 -12.30 -0.30
C THR A 226 -11.23 -13.11 0.94
N ILE A 227 -11.13 -12.51 2.13
CA ILE A 227 -11.45 -13.20 3.38
C ILE A 227 -12.94 -13.52 3.47
N GLU A 228 -13.83 -12.57 3.18
CA GLU A 228 -15.28 -12.82 3.22
C GLU A 228 -15.71 -13.80 2.12
N ARG A 229 -15.04 -13.82 0.97
CA ARG A 229 -15.30 -14.84 -0.05
C ARG A 229 -14.85 -16.23 0.41
N ALA A 230 -13.65 -16.36 0.98
CA ALA A 230 -13.16 -17.63 1.52
C ALA A 230 -14.05 -18.15 2.66
N LYS A 231 -14.60 -17.25 3.48
CA LYS A 231 -15.62 -17.55 4.49
C LYS A 231 -16.94 -18.01 3.87
N ALA A 232 -17.44 -17.33 2.84
CA ALA A 232 -18.65 -17.73 2.12
C ALA A 232 -18.49 -19.10 1.43
N GLN A 233 -17.27 -19.47 1.05
CA GLN A 233 -16.92 -20.79 0.49
C GLN A 233 -16.66 -21.87 1.56
N GLY A 234 -16.71 -21.53 2.84
CA GLY A 234 -16.54 -22.49 3.95
C GLY A 234 -15.08 -22.77 4.37
N MET A 235 -14.08 -22.21 3.68
CA MET A 235 -12.67 -22.38 4.07
C MET A 235 -12.34 -21.64 5.37
N VAL A 236 -12.79 -20.40 5.51
CA VAL A 236 -12.64 -19.65 6.77
C VAL A 236 -13.83 -19.96 7.66
N GLU A 237 -13.62 -20.86 8.63
CA GLU A 237 -14.65 -21.28 9.58
C GLU A 237 -14.95 -20.19 10.62
N LYS A 238 -13.91 -19.47 11.04
CA LYS A 238 -14.02 -18.50 12.13
C LYS A 238 -13.05 -17.35 11.98
N ILE A 239 -13.54 -16.15 12.33
CA ILE A 239 -12.72 -14.96 12.57
C ILE A 239 -12.82 -14.65 14.06
N VAL A 240 -11.68 -14.69 14.75
CA VAL A 240 -11.55 -14.43 16.19
C VAL A 240 -10.98 -13.01 16.37
N ASN A 241 -11.76 -12.13 16.99
CA ASN A 241 -11.31 -10.78 17.32
C ASN A 241 -10.41 -10.80 18.55
N ALA A 242 -9.14 -11.16 18.38
CA ALA A 242 -8.20 -11.31 19.49
C ALA A 242 -6.77 -10.93 19.08
N LYS A 243 -6.06 -10.26 20.00
CA LYS A 243 -4.63 -10.01 19.85
C LYS A 243 -3.86 -11.27 20.23
N VAL A 244 -3.14 -11.84 19.27
CA VAL A 244 -2.15 -12.89 19.54
C VAL A 244 -0.89 -12.26 20.13
N THR A 245 -0.38 -12.83 21.21
CA THR A 245 0.81 -12.33 21.91
C THR A 245 2.03 -13.22 21.72
N THR A 246 1.85 -14.54 21.76
CA THR A 246 2.91 -15.53 21.52
C THR A 246 2.37 -16.71 20.72
N VAL A 247 3.27 -17.43 20.05
CA VAL A 247 2.98 -18.69 19.36
C VAL A 247 3.95 -19.77 19.83
N SER A 248 3.58 -21.04 19.66
CA SER A 248 4.46 -22.16 19.99
C SER A 248 4.16 -23.36 19.12
N SER A 249 5.16 -24.20 18.91
CA SER A 249 5.03 -25.47 18.19
C SER A 249 5.64 -26.58 19.03
N ALA A 250 4.86 -27.63 19.29
CA ALA A 250 5.30 -28.79 20.06
C ALA A 250 4.60 -30.06 19.57
N ASN A 251 5.36 -31.15 19.44
CA ASN A 251 4.85 -32.46 19.00
C ASN A 251 4.05 -32.40 17.69
N GLY A 252 4.48 -31.57 16.74
CA GLY A 252 3.81 -31.38 15.45
C GLY A 252 2.53 -30.56 15.49
N SER A 253 2.11 -30.05 16.65
CA SER A 253 0.95 -29.17 16.79
C SER A 253 1.35 -27.74 17.11
N VAL A 254 0.70 -26.79 16.46
CA VAL A 254 0.86 -25.36 16.69
C VAL A 254 -0.22 -24.85 17.65
N SER A 255 0.20 -23.95 18.53
CA SER A 255 -0.66 -23.22 19.45
C SER A 255 -0.31 -21.74 19.50
N LEU A 256 -1.28 -20.94 19.95
CA LEU A 256 -1.13 -19.50 20.11
C LEU A 256 -1.80 -19.02 21.40
N LYS A 257 -1.31 -17.90 21.92
CA LYS A 257 -1.82 -17.26 23.14
C LYS A 257 -2.50 -15.94 22.80
N THR A 258 -3.67 -15.74 23.40
CA THR A 258 -4.44 -14.50 23.37
C THR A 258 -4.75 -14.06 24.80
N ALA A 259 -5.36 -12.88 24.98
CA ALA A 259 -5.85 -12.44 26.29
C ALA A 259 -6.89 -13.40 26.89
N ASP A 260 -7.70 -14.05 26.04
CA ASP A 260 -8.77 -14.97 26.44
C ASP A 260 -8.26 -16.40 26.70
N GLY A 261 -6.96 -16.65 26.50
CA GLY A 261 -6.31 -17.93 26.79
C GLY A 261 -5.56 -18.53 25.60
N HIS A 262 -5.33 -19.85 25.71
CA HIS A 262 -4.56 -20.64 24.74
C HIS A 262 -5.48 -21.27 23.69
N ASN A 263 -5.08 -21.20 22.42
CA ASN A 263 -5.74 -21.88 21.30
C ASN A 263 -4.74 -22.90 20.74
N ASN A 264 -5.13 -24.18 20.70
CA ASN A 264 -4.25 -25.30 20.36
C ASN A 264 -4.83 -26.13 19.21
N GLY A 265 -4.02 -27.01 18.63
CA GLY A 265 -4.48 -28.02 17.67
C GLY A 265 -4.51 -27.54 16.22
N PHE A 266 -3.69 -26.56 15.88
CA PHE A 266 -3.44 -26.20 14.48
C PHE A 266 -2.32 -27.05 13.91
N ASP A 267 -2.42 -27.40 12.63
CA ASP A 267 -1.37 -28.10 11.89
C ASP A 267 -0.31 -27.10 11.40
N LYS A 268 -0.75 -25.91 10.97
CA LYS A 268 0.10 -24.81 10.48
C LYS A 268 -0.40 -23.45 10.93
N LEU A 269 0.53 -22.50 11.07
CA LEU A 269 0.22 -21.10 11.39
C LEU A 269 0.96 -20.15 10.45
N TYR A 270 0.24 -19.17 9.91
CA TYR A 270 0.79 -18.11 9.06
C TYR A 270 0.71 -16.75 9.77
N LEU A 271 1.85 -16.11 9.96
CA LEU A 271 1.99 -14.76 10.50
C LEU A 271 1.79 -13.74 9.37
N GLY A 272 0.66 -13.04 9.41
CA GLY A 272 0.28 -11.95 8.51
C GLY A 272 -0.17 -10.69 9.27
N ALA A 273 0.35 -10.48 10.48
CA ALA A 273 -0.04 -9.39 11.38
C ALA A 273 0.54 -8.02 10.95
N GLY A 274 1.19 -7.97 9.79
CA GLY A 274 1.95 -6.84 9.31
C GLY A 274 3.30 -6.76 10.01
N CYS A 275 4.27 -6.12 9.36
CA CYS A 275 5.67 -6.15 9.79
C CYS A 275 5.88 -5.86 11.28
N PHE A 276 5.25 -4.81 11.84
CA PHE A 276 5.34 -4.52 13.29
C PHE A 276 4.62 -5.53 14.18
N GLY A 277 3.43 -6.00 13.80
CA GLY A 277 2.66 -6.95 14.61
C GLY A 277 3.32 -8.32 14.66
N THR A 278 3.80 -8.80 13.51
CA THR A 278 4.58 -10.04 13.40
C THR A 278 5.90 -9.92 14.17
N SER A 279 6.59 -8.78 14.08
CA SER A 279 7.75 -8.47 14.93
C SER A 279 7.43 -8.59 16.41
N GLU A 280 6.34 -7.99 16.85
CA GLU A 280 5.91 -8.00 18.25
C GLU A 280 5.67 -9.42 18.79
N ILE A 281 5.00 -10.26 18.00
CA ILE A 281 4.68 -11.64 18.36
C ILE A 281 5.96 -12.48 18.44
N MET A 282 6.83 -12.38 17.43
CA MET A 282 8.04 -13.19 17.37
C MET A 282 9.09 -12.75 18.37
N MET A 283 9.24 -11.45 18.63
CA MET A 283 10.11 -10.96 19.70
C MET A 283 9.73 -11.56 21.06
N ARG A 284 8.44 -11.55 21.41
CA ARG A 284 7.95 -12.20 22.65
C ARG A 284 8.17 -13.71 22.64
N THR A 285 7.88 -14.35 21.51
CA THR A 285 7.96 -15.81 21.37
C THR A 285 9.39 -16.32 21.50
N LEU A 286 10.36 -15.58 20.96
CA LEU A 286 11.78 -15.96 20.95
C LEU A 286 12.57 -15.36 22.13
N GLY A 287 11.95 -14.53 22.96
CA GLY A 287 12.63 -13.84 24.07
C GLY A 287 13.63 -12.77 23.60
N ILE A 288 13.35 -12.12 22.47
CA ILE A 288 14.19 -11.05 21.91
C ILE A 288 13.69 -9.71 22.44
N GLU A 289 14.51 -9.01 23.22
CA GLU A 289 14.14 -7.73 23.82
C GLU A 289 14.50 -6.52 22.95
N ASP A 290 15.56 -6.59 22.14
CA ASP A 290 16.01 -5.51 21.26
C ASP A 290 16.72 -6.05 20.00
N GLY A 291 17.35 -5.16 19.20
CA GLY A 291 18.12 -5.52 18.01
C GLY A 291 17.32 -5.69 16.73
N ILE A 292 16.00 -5.81 16.81
CA ILE A 292 15.13 -5.93 15.63
C ILE A 292 14.97 -4.58 14.92
N THR A 293 15.12 -4.58 13.60
CA THR A 293 15.02 -3.38 12.75
C THR A 293 13.95 -3.53 11.68
N VAL A 294 13.06 -2.54 11.59
CA VAL A 294 12.08 -2.40 10.51
C VAL A 294 12.46 -1.22 9.61
N LYS A 295 12.34 -1.37 8.29
CA LYS A 295 12.63 -0.31 7.31
C LYS A 295 11.33 0.24 6.70
N ASP A 296 11.36 1.50 6.25
CA ASP A 296 10.26 2.14 5.52
C ASP A 296 10.81 3.08 4.45
N ASN A 297 10.17 3.10 3.28
CA ASN A 297 10.54 4.03 2.22
C ASN A 297 10.41 5.49 2.70
N ASN A 298 11.19 6.38 2.11
CA ASN A 298 10.95 7.81 2.21
C ASN A 298 10.09 8.24 1.04
N SER A 299 9.12 9.12 1.34
CA SER A 299 8.30 9.73 0.31
C SER A 299 8.23 11.24 0.46
N TYR A 300 8.16 11.93 -0.68
CA TYR A 300 8.21 13.37 -0.79
C TYR A 300 7.06 13.87 -1.66
N VAL A 301 6.38 14.92 -1.21
CA VAL A 301 5.24 15.50 -1.94
C VAL A 301 5.63 16.85 -2.53
N PHE A 302 5.22 17.10 -3.78
CA PHE A 302 5.40 18.39 -4.45
C PHE A 302 4.30 18.61 -5.53
N PRO A 303 3.92 19.87 -5.81
CA PRO A 303 2.95 20.18 -6.84
C PRO A 303 3.59 20.28 -8.24
N ILE A 304 2.81 19.96 -9.26
CA ILE A 304 3.05 20.33 -10.66
C ILE A 304 1.86 21.19 -11.11
N PHE A 305 2.14 22.32 -11.75
CA PHE A 305 1.10 23.22 -12.25
C PHE A 305 0.93 23.08 -13.76
N TYR A 306 -0.31 23.14 -14.24
CA TYR A 306 -0.66 23.19 -15.66
C TYR A 306 -1.39 24.50 -15.99
N LEU A 307 -0.73 25.35 -16.78
CA LEU A 307 -1.24 26.65 -17.23
C LEU A 307 -1.68 26.63 -18.70
N GLY A 308 -1.60 25.49 -19.38
CA GLY A 308 -1.98 25.36 -20.79
C GLY A 308 -3.48 25.15 -21.03
N GLY A 309 -3.93 25.46 -22.26
CA GLY A 309 -5.28 25.14 -22.75
C GLY A 309 -6.44 25.98 -22.19
N ASN A 310 -7.62 25.84 -22.79
CA ASN A 310 -8.85 26.46 -22.29
C ASN A 310 -9.36 25.73 -21.04
N SER A 311 -9.78 26.48 -20.02
CA SER A 311 -10.32 25.93 -18.76
C SER A 311 -11.64 25.16 -18.90
N ARG A 312 -12.17 25.05 -20.13
CA ARG A 312 -13.39 24.29 -20.47
C ARG A 312 -13.16 22.80 -20.61
N ASN A 313 -11.91 22.33 -20.71
CA ASN A 313 -11.57 20.90 -20.73
C ASN A 313 -11.69 20.21 -19.35
N GLY A 314 -12.40 20.85 -18.41
CA GLY A 314 -12.50 20.48 -17.02
C GLY A 314 -13.91 20.12 -16.57
N ASN A 315 -14.70 19.43 -17.41
CA ASN A 315 -15.79 18.60 -16.89
C ASN A 315 -15.16 17.40 -16.14
N HIS A 316 -14.47 17.71 -15.02
CA HIS A 316 -13.88 16.77 -14.07
C HIS A 316 -14.95 16.19 -13.14
N SER A 317 -16.15 15.94 -13.67
CA SER A 317 -17.21 15.27 -12.90
C SER A 317 -16.85 13.81 -12.66
N GLU A 318 -16.00 13.23 -13.51
CA GLU A 318 -15.64 11.82 -13.49
C GLU A 318 -14.11 11.68 -13.54
N TYR A 319 -13.52 11.32 -12.39
CA TYR A 319 -12.11 10.99 -12.26
C TYR A 319 -11.88 10.07 -11.07
N ILE A 320 -10.75 9.35 -11.06
CA ILE A 320 -10.27 8.67 -9.87
C ILE A 320 -9.27 9.57 -9.13
N SER A 321 -9.46 9.74 -7.82
CA SER A 321 -8.70 10.73 -7.04
C SER A 321 -7.40 10.20 -6.43
N ILE A 322 -7.11 8.91 -6.62
CA ILE A 322 -5.81 8.29 -6.27
C ILE A 322 -4.83 8.42 -7.46
N THR A 323 -3.66 7.80 -7.37
CA THR A 323 -2.62 7.86 -8.40
C THR A 323 -3.13 7.38 -9.77
N ASN A 324 -3.03 8.25 -10.77
CA ASN A 324 -3.46 8.00 -12.15
C ASN A 324 -2.31 7.48 -13.02
N THR A 325 -1.14 8.12 -12.93
CA THR A 325 0.05 7.76 -13.70
C THR A 325 1.28 7.68 -12.80
N ILE A 326 2.31 6.97 -13.28
CA ILE A 326 3.61 6.84 -12.65
C ILE A 326 4.66 7.51 -13.53
N LEU A 327 5.59 8.26 -12.92
CA LEU A 327 6.88 8.57 -13.54
C LEU A 327 7.93 7.63 -12.95
N ALA A 328 8.44 6.73 -13.78
CA ALA A 328 9.53 5.84 -13.44
C ALA A 328 10.85 6.55 -13.76
N CYS A 329 11.60 6.92 -12.72
CA CYS A 329 12.92 7.53 -12.85
C CYS A 329 13.98 6.42 -12.75
N VAL A 330 14.29 5.81 -13.89
CA VAL A 330 15.23 4.69 -13.98
C VAL A 330 16.66 5.23 -14.02
N PRO A 331 17.55 4.85 -13.10
CA PRO A 331 18.93 5.34 -13.12
C PRO A 331 19.66 4.82 -14.35
N ARG A 332 20.52 5.66 -14.95
CA ARG A 332 21.42 5.26 -16.05
C ARG A 332 22.72 4.63 -15.55
N ASP A 333 23.06 4.91 -14.29
CA ASP A 333 24.18 4.33 -13.57
C ASP A 333 23.68 3.11 -12.78
N GLU A 334 24.43 2.02 -12.81
CA GLU A 334 24.15 0.79 -12.08
C GLU A 334 24.10 1.00 -10.55
N HIS A 335 24.82 2.00 -10.04
CA HIS A 335 24.80 2.38 -8.63
C HIS A 335 23.69 3.38 -8.28
N GLY A 336 22.91 3.84 -9.27
CA GLY A 336 21.82 4.77 -9.05
C GLY A 336 20.60 4.09 -8.41
N HIS A 337 19.83 4.85 -7.65
CA HIS A 337 18.59 4.35 -7.05
C HIS A 337 17.36 4.77 -7.87
N TYR A 338 16.52 3.79 -8.20
CA TYR A 338 15.21 4.01 -8.80
C TYR A 338 14.35 4.94 -7.93
N ALA A 339 13.66 5.88 -8.58
CA ALA A 339 12.64 6.70 -7.92
C ALA A 339 11.29 6.52 -8.61
N HIS A 340 10.26 6.30 -7.80
CA HIS A 340 8.91 6.02 -8.26
C HIS A 340 8.01 7.21 -7.92
N VAL A 341 7.47 7.89 -8.93
CA VAL A 341 6.68 9.12 -8.73
C VAL A 341 5.22 8.89 -9.07
N HIS A 342 4.36 8.92 -8.05
CA HIS A 342 2.91 8.90 -8.22
C HIS A 342 2.41 10.26 -8.68
N ILE A 343 1.62 10.29 -9.74
CA ILE A 343 0.96 11.49 -10.27
C ILE A 343 -0.55 11.35 -10.06
N SER A 344 -1.13 12.28 -9.29
CA SER A 344 -2.56 12.28 -8.95
C SER A 344 -3.19 13.63 -9.26
N PRO A 345 -4.48 13.67 -9.61
CA PRO A 345 -5.20 14.93 -9.69
C PRO A 345 -5.32 15.57 -8.31
N PHE A 346 -5.37 16.91 -8.24
CA PHE A 346 -5.72 17.58 -7.01
C PHE A 346 -7.23 17.52 -6.76
N ALA A 347 -7.65 16.45 -6.06
CA ALA A 347 -9.03 16.12 -5.75
C ALA A 347 -9.81 17.19 -4.98
N ASP A 348 -11.14 17.18 -5.14
CA ASP A 348 -12.08 18.04 -4.40
C ASP A 348 -12.01 17.81 -2.88
N TYR A 349 -11.57 16.61 -2.47
CA TYR A 349 -11.25 16.27 -1.08
C TYR A 349 -10.30 17.29 -0.43
N TYR A 350 -9.24 17.67 -1.13
CA TYR A 350 -8.23 18.59 -0.59
C TYR A 350 -8.82 19.98 -0.35
N TRP A 351 -9.62 20.48 -1.29
CA TRP A 351 -10.28 21.78 -1.14
C TRP A 351 -11.25 21.78 0.03
N ARG A 352 -12.15 20.78 0.11
CA ARG A 352 -13.14 20.71 1.19
C ARG A 352 -12.51 20.48 2.56
N TYR A 353 -11.34 19.84 2.61
CA TYR A 353 -10.62 19.70 3.87
C TYR A 353 -10.03 21.04 4.37
N TYR A 354 -9.51 21.89 3.47
CA TYR A 354 -8.88 23.16 3.84
C TYR A 354 -9.83 24.35 3.96
N PHE A 355 -10.94 24.34 3.23
CA PHE A 355 -11.93 25.41 3.23
C PHE A 355 -13.25 24.90 3.84
N PRO A 356 -13.99 25.71 4.63
CA PRO A 356 -15.26 25.27 5.19
C PRO A 356 -16.27 24.92 4.08
N VAL A 357 -17.06 23.87 4.28
CA VAL A 357 -17.94 23.30 3.24
C VAL A 357 -18.99 24.32 2.78
N GLY A 358 -19.58 25.12 3.68
CA GLY A 358 -20.50 26.20 3.30
C GLY A 358 -19.91 27.27 2.35
N TYR A 359 -18.59 27.47 2.34
CA TYR A 359 -17.92 28.37 1.39
C TYR A 359 -17.62 27.70 0.04
N TRP A 360 -17.67 26.36 -0.02
CA TRP A 360 -17.42 25.59 -1.22
C TRP A 360 -18.37 25.95 -2.35
N ARG A 361 -19.64 26.26 -2.05
CA ARG A 361 -20.62 26.67 -3.07
C ARG A 361 -20.16 27.90 -3.87
N TYR A 362 -19.48 28.85 -3.22
CA TYR A 362 -18.93 30.05 -3.86
C TYR A 362 -17.56 29.78 -4.51
N LEU A 363 -16.74 28.93 -3.89
CA LEU A 363 -15.42 28.57 -4.39
C LEU A 363 -15.46 27.57 -5.56
N LYS A 364 -16.52 26.78 -5.72
CA LYS A 364 -16.63 25.70 -6.73
C LYS A 364 -16.31 26.19 -8.15
N PHE A 365 -16.74 27.41 -8.52
CA PHE A 365 -16.42 27.98 -9.83
C PHE A 365 -14.91 28.28 -10.01
N PHE A 366 -14.26 28.82 -8.98
CA PHE A 366 -12.81 29.09 -9.02
C PHE A 366 -11.98 27.81 -8.84
N ALA A 367 -12.38 26.95 -7.92
CA ALA A 367 -11.76 25.67 -7.63
C ALA A 367 -11.86 24.72 -8.82
N SER A 368 -12.99 24.64 -9.55
CA SER A 368 -13.09 23.85 -10.78
C SER A 368 -12.11 24.32 -11.87
N LYS A 369 -11.90 25.64 -12.00
CA LYS A 369 -10.89 26.21 -12.91
C LYS A 369 -9.45 25.95 -12.44
N PHE A 370 -9.20 25.90 -11.14
CA PHE A 370 -7.85 25.66 -10.59
C PHE A 370 -7.53 24.16 -10.42
N LYS A 371 -8.56 23.32 -10.22
CA LYS A 371 -8.48 21.85 -10.11
C LYS A 371 -7.81 21.25 -11.33
N ALA A 372 -8.15 21.74 -12.52
CA ALA A 372 -7.52 21.32 -13.77
C ALA A 372 -6.04 21.74 -13.90
N ARG A 373 -5.54 22.58 -12.98
CA ARG A 373 -4.24 23.23 -13.07
C ARG A 373 -3.26 22.78 -12.01
N MET A 374 -3.66 21.98 -11.03
CA MET A 374 -2.73 21.45 -10.03
C MET A 374 -2.77 19.93 -10.01
N ILE A 375 -1.58 19.36 -10.12
CA ILE A 375 -1.31 17.93 -10.08
C ILE A 375 -0.45 17.68 -8.85
N LEU A 376 -0.81 16.67 -8.05
CA LEU A 376 -0.05 16.28 -6.89
C LEU A 376 0.92 15.16 -7.27
N ALA A 377 2.21 15.38 -7.05
CA ALA A 377 3.23 14.36 -7.22
C ALA A 377 3.72 13.86 -5.86
N LYS A 378 3.88 12.54 -5.74
CA LYS A 378 4.48 11.89 -4.56
C LYS A 378 5.58 10.94 -5.01
N MET A 379 6.82 11.27 -4.69
CA MET A 379 8.02 10.53 -5.07
C MET A 379 8.49 9.62 -3.93
N TYR A 380 8.84 8.38 -4.25
CA TYR A 380 9.31 7.35 -3.33
C TYR A 380 10.74 6.93 -3.66
N PHE A 381 11.47 6.48 -2.64
CA PHE A 381 12.83 5.92 -2.73
C PHE A 381 12.93 4.60 -2.00
N PRO A 382 13.81 3.68 -2.41
CA PRO A 382 13.91 2.35 -1.83
C PRO A 382 14.50 2.39 -0.41
N THR A 383 14.36 1.31 0.36
CA THR A 383 14.68 1.31 1.81
C THR A 383 16.17 1.45 2.13
N GLN A 384 17.05 1.02 1.22
CA GLN A 384 18.52 1.11 1.32
C GLN A 384 19.01 2.54 1.62
N ILE A 385 18.32 3.55 1.07
CA ILE A 385 18.64 4.98 1.27
C ILE A 385 17.57 5.73 2.07
N SER A 386 16.60 5.01 2.64
CA SER A 386 15.47 5.60 3.36
C SER A 386 15.63 5.48 4.88
N LYS A 387 14.53 5.29 5.63
CA LYS A 387 14.54 5.34 7.09
C LYS A 387 14.35 3.95 7.68
N SER A 388 14.83 3.78 8.91
CA SER A 388 14.64 2.59 9.71
C SER A 388 14.19 2.91 11.13
N TYR A 389 13.53 1.94 11.73
CA TYR A 389 13.01 1.91 13.09
C TYR A 389 13.68 0.76 13.83
N SER A 390 14.18 1.03 15.03
CA SER A 390 14.60 -0.01 15.96
C SER A 390 13.42 -0.38 16.85
N LEU A 391 13.19 -1.67 17.01
CA LEU A 391 12.17 -2.20 17.90
C LEU A 391 12.82 -2.66 19.20
N SER A 392 12.12 -2.45 20.31
CA SER A 392 12.46 -3.05 21.59
C SER A 392 11.18 -3.41 22.35
N LEU A 393 11.21 -4.48 23.13
CA LEU A 393 10.17 -4.81 24.10
C LEU A 393 10.58 -4.30 25.48
N LYS A 394 9.81 -3.36 26.04
CA LYS A 394 9.99 -2.83 27.40
C LYS A 394 8.70 -3.05 28.18
N ASP A 395 8.77 -3.69 29.34
CA ASP A 395 7.60 -4.01 30.18
C ASP A 395 6.47 -4.67 29.37
N ASP A 396 6.83 -5.62 28.49
CA ASP A 396 5.91 -6.32 27.57
C ASP A 396 5.18 -5.40 26.55
N LYS A 397 5.70 -4.19 26.32
CA LYS A 397 5.19 -3.25 25.30
C LYS A 397 6.21 -2.99 24.22
N LEU A 398 5.73 -2.95 22.98
CA LEU A 398 6.56 -2.59 21.83
C LEU A 398 6.88 -1.10 21.86
N ASP A 399 8.15 -0.80 22.05
CA ASP A 399 8.73 0.52 21.84
C ASP A 399 9.38 0.56 20.45
N VAL A 400 9.17 1.67 19.73
CA VAL A 400 9.63 1.84 18.34
C VAL A 400 10.41 3.15 18.24
N SER A 401 11.73 3.05 18.16
CA SER A 401 12.59 4.23 18.10
C SER A 401 13.08 4.48 16.67
N LYS A 402 13.14 5.75 16.26
CA LYS A 402 13.69 6.12 14.95
C LYS A 402 15.21 6.04 14.98
N ARG A 403 15.82 5.27 14.07
CA ARG A 403 17.28 5.10 14.07
C ARG A 403 18.02 6.07 13.13
N SER A 404 17.55 6.25 11.89
CA SER A 404 18.26 7.10 10.90
C SER A 404 17.35 7.66 9.82
N TYR A 405 17.76 8.81 9.26
CA TYR A 405 17.37 9.20 7.90
C TYR A 405 18.54 8.83 6.97
N GLY A 406 18.32 7.87 6.07
CA GLY A 406 19.27 7.60 4.99
C GLY A 406 19.40 8.77 4.01
N GLN A 407 20.27 8.60 3.01
CA GLN A 407 20.70 9.65 2.07
C GLN A 407 19.61 10.14 1.09
N SER A 408 18.39 9.59 1.14
CA SER A 408 17.28 9.92 0.24
C SER A 408 16.96 11.41 0.05
N ASP A 409 17.26 12.31 1.01
CA ASP A 409 17.05 13.76 0.80
C ASP A 409 17.91 14.31 -0.34
N GLU A 410 19.16 13.86 -0.44
CA GLU A 410 20.08 14.30 -1.48
C GLU A 410 19.64 13.76 -2.84
N HIS A 411 19.32 12.47 -2.92
CA HIS A 411 18.79 11.84 -4.14
C HIS A 411 17.48 12.49 -4.57
N ALA A 412 16.57 12.80 -3.64
CA ALA A 412 15.31 13.47 -3.94
C ALA A 412 15.52 14.84 -4.58
N ARG A 413 16.52 15.62 -4.13
CA ARG A 413 16.87 16.91 -4.77
C ARG A 413 17.44 16.72 -6.17
N LYS A 414 18.29 15.71 -6.39
CA LYS A 414 18.85 15.37 -7.71
C LYS A 414 17.74 14.97 -8.69
N VAL A 415 16.85 14.05 -8.29
CA VAL A 415 15.70 13.63 -9.09
C VAL A 415 14.76 14.81 -9.38
N LEU A 416 14.42 15.63 -8.38
CA LEU A 416 13.55 16.80 -8.57
C LEU A 416 14.14 17.82 -9.56
N LYS A 417 15.47 18.02 -9.53
CA LYS A 417 16.15 18.91 -10.48
C LYS A 417 15.99 18.42 -11.91
N GLN A 418 16.14 17.12 -12.16
CA GLN A 418 15.93 16.54 -13.49
C GLN A 418 14.44 16.49 -13.87
N LEU A 419 13.55 16.11 -12.96
CA LEU A 419 12.11 16.19 -13.19
C LEU A 419 11.70 17.59 -13.63
N ARG A 420 12.29 18.65 -13.07
CA ARG A 420 12.00 20.02 -13.51
C ARG A 420 12.31 20.24 -14.98
N SER A 421 13.42 19.72 -15.49
CA SER A 421 13.78 19.90 -16.90
C SER A 421 12.87 19.10 -17.83
N VAL A 422 12.43 17.91 -17.42
CA VAL A 422 11.57 17.00 -18.22
C VAL A 422 10.08 17.38 -18.15
N VAL A 423 9.59 17.75 -16.97
CA VAL A 423 8.19 18.11 -16.71
C VAL A 423 7.88 19.54 -17.14
N SER A 424 8.80 20.50 -17.00
CA SER A 424 8.48 21.90 -17.33
C SER A 424 8.49 22.12 -18.85
N GLY A 425 7.48 22.83 -19.36
CA GLY A 425 7.26 23.05 -20.79
C GLY A 425 5.82 22.75 -21.22
N ARG A 426 5.42 23.21 -22.41
CA ARG A 426 4.07 23.03 -23.01
C ARG A 426 2.90 23.30 -22.03
N GLY A 427 3.08 24.30 -21.16
CA GLY A 427 2.10 24.71 -20.14
C GLY A 427 2.31 24.10 -18.76
N PHE A 428 3.20 23.12 -18.58
CA PHE A 428 3.55 22.58 -17.26
C PHE A 428 4.68 23.37 -16.59
N ILE A 429 4.55 23.54 -15.28
CA ILE A 429 5.54 24.19 -14.41
C ILE A 429 5.75 23.31 -13.18
N LEU A 430 6.99 22.84 -12.98
CA LEU A 430 7.43 22.27 -11.71
C LEU A 430 8.21 23.34 -10.91
N PRO A 431 7.57 24.02 -9.95
CA PRO A 431 8.17 25.16 -9.26
C PRO A 431 9.43 24.76 -8.44
N PRO A 432 10.28 25.74 -8.09
CA PRO A 432 11.37 25.55 -7.12
C PRO A 432 10.82 25.48 -5.69
N VAL A 433 10.15 24.37 -5.36
CA VAL A 433 9.59 24.11 -4.03
C VAL A 433 10.52 23.28 -3.17
N LYS A 434 10.42 23.48 -1.85
CA LYS A 434 11.03 22.58 -0.86
C LYS A 434 10.22 21.27 -0.84
N LEU A 435 10.92 20.14 -0.93
CA LEU A 435 10.30 18.83 -0.80
C LEU A 435 9.71 18.66 0.61
N VAL A 436 8.45 18.26 0.68
CA VAL A 436 7.80 17.91 1.94
C VAL A 436 7.94 16.41 2.15
N ARG A 437 8.81 16.00 3.08
CA ARG A 437 8.97 14.59 3.45
C ARG A 437 7.78 14.13 4.30
N MET A 438 7.17 13.03 3.91
CA MET A 438 6.10 12.39 4.69
C MET A 438 6.66 11.63 5.90
N SER A 439 5.88 11.54 6.98
CA SER A 439 6.29 10.82 8.19
C SER A 439 6.54 9.34 7.95
N THR A 440 5.77 8.72 7.05
CA THR A 440 5.86 7.30 6.68
C THR A 440 5.27 7.07 5.28
N SER A 441 5.74 6.05 4.57
CA SER A 441 5.07 5.52 3.36
C SER A 441 4.08 4.41 3.67
N SER A 442 4.16 3.79 4.84
CA SER A 442 3.43 2.55 5.18
C SER A 442 3.91 1.32 4.40
N HIS A 443 5.16 1.34 3.95
CA HIS A 443 5.82 0.26 3.24
C HIS A 443 6.85 -0.38 4.16
N TYR A 444 6.35 -1.08 5.18
CA TYR A 444 7.18 -1.63 6.25
C TYR A 444 7.74 -2.99 5.84
N VAL A 445 9.05 -3.16 5.97
CA VAL A 445 9.75 -4.41 5.63
C VAL A 445 10.84 -4.73 6.66
N GLY A 446 11.31 -5.97 6.65
CA GLY A 446 12.36 -6.47 7.52
C GLY A 446 11.85 -6.86 8.91
N ALA A 447 12.76 -6.89 9.89
CA ALA A 447 12.65 -7.56 11.19
C ALA A 447 13.14 -9.00 11.20
N PHE A 448 12.72 -9.83 10.26
CA PHE A 448 13.20 -11.22 10.12
C PHE A 448 13.48 -11.55 8.65
N PRO A 449 14.34 -10.78 7.96
CA PRO A 449 14.48 -10.90 6.52
C PRO A 449 15.06 -12.26 6.11
N TYR A 450 14.69 -12.73 4.91
CA TYR A 450 15.38 -13.85 4.27
C TYR A 450 16.89 -13.57 4.26
N ALA A 451 17.70 -14.56 4.65
CA ALA A 451 19.15 -14.46 4.85
C ALA A 451 19.66 -13.74 6.11
N ASP A 452 18.82 -13.36 7.09
CA ASP A 452 19.31 -12.99 8.43
C ASP A 452 19.78 -14.22 9.22
N ALA A 453 20.96 -14.10 9.84
CA ALA A 453 21.54 -15.15 10.68
C ALA A 453 21.06 -15.08 12.14
N ALA A 454 20.52 -13.94 12.60
CA ALA A 454 20.10 -13.79 14.00
C ALA A 454 18.86 -14.63 14.33
N VAL A 455 17.89 -14.66 13.42
CA VAL A 455 16.71 -15.51 13.48
C VAL A 455 16.53 -16.16 12.10
N PRO A 456 16.92 -17.43 11.92
CA PRO A 456 16.89 -18.06 10.62
C PRO A 456 15.45 -18.28 10.16
N VAL A 457 15.11 -17.75 8.99
CA VAL A 457 13.87 -18.04 8.27
C VAL A 457 14.20 -18.87 7.04
N LYS A 458 13.54 -20.03 6.89
CA LYS A 458 13.74 -20.91 5.73
C LYS A 458 13.23 -20.24 4.44
N PRO A 459 13.69 -20.68 3.25
CA PRO A 459 13.16 -20.25 1.95
C PRO A 459 11.62 -20.28 1.85
N THR A 460 10.99 -21.29 2.48
CA THR A 460 9.52 -21.45 2.51
C THR A 460 8.82 -20.38 3.35
N GLY A 461 9.55 -19.62 4.17
CA GLY A 461 9.02 -18.68 5.16
C GLY A 461 8.89 -19.28 6.56
N GLU A 462 9.26 -20.54 6.76
CA GLU A 462 9.21 -21.19 8.08
C GLU A 462 10.24 -20.58 9.04
N ILE A 463 9.78 -20.08 10.18
CA ILE A 463 10.61 -19.48 11.25
C ILE A 463 10.72 -20.39 12.48
N MET A 464 9.69 -21.22 12.71
CA MET A 464 9.65 -22.29 13.70
C MET A 464 8.86 -23.45 13.11
N PRO A 465 8.99 -24.70 13.60
CA PRO A 465 8.27 -25.84 13.03
C PRO A 465 6.77 -25.56 12.84
N ASN A 466 6.28 -25.65 11.60
CA ASN A 466 4.90 -25.36 11.19
C ASN A 466 4.40 -23.92 11.40
N ILE A 467 5.30 -22.96 11.66
CA ILE A 467 4.99 -21.53 11.81
C ILE A 467 5.74 -20.76 10.73
N TYR A 468 4.98 -20.07 9.89
CA TYR A 468 5.47 -19.43 8.68
C TYR A 468 5.20 -17.93 8.74
N VAL A 469 6.15 -17.12 8.26
CA VAL A 469 5.98 -15.68 8.11
C VAL A 469 5.56 -15.37 6.68
N ALA A 470 4.36 -14.82 6.52
CA ALA A 470 3.74 -14.57 5.21
C ALA A 470 3.66 -13.08 4.85
N ASP A 471 3.94 -12.17 5.79
CA ASP A 471 3.96 -10.74 5.50
C ASP A 471 5.35 -10.20 5.17
N SER A 472 5.46 -8.88 5.00
CA SER A 472 6.69 -8.23 4.59
C SER A 472 7.81 -8.22 5.64
N SER A 473 7.62 -8.81 6.83
CA SER A 473 8.72 -8.87 7.79
C SER A 473 9.88 -9.76 7.35
N VAL A 474 9.64 -10.65 6.38
CA VAL A 474 10.69 -11.46 5.73
C VAL A 474 11.38 -10.77 4.55
N PHE A 475 10.95 -9.56 4.16
CA PHE A 475 11.51 -8.90 3.00
C PHE A 475 12.82 -8.19 3.41
N PRO A 476 13.98 -8.50 2.76
CA PRO A 476 15.26 -7.84 3.06
C PRO A 476 15.23 -6.32 2.87
N GLU A 477 14.63 -5.89 1.76
CA GLU A 477 14.48 -4.51 1.34
C GLU A 477 13.12 -4.31 0.64
N SER A 478 12.70 -3.06 0.52
CA SER A 478 11.56 -2.64 -0.31
C SER A 478 12.08 -1.72 -1.42
N PRO A 479 11.72 -1.98 -2.69
CA PRO A 479 11.99 -1.06 -3.77
C PRO A 479 11.14 0.22 -3.62
N ALA A 480 11.33 1.17 -4.54
CA ALA A 480 10.60 2.43 -4.51
C ALA A 480 9.12 2.26 -4.92
N GLN A 481 8.77 1.27 -5.75
CA GLN A 481 7.37 0.97 -6.05
C GLN A 481 6.63 0.36 -4.85
N THR A 482 5.30 0.24 -4.99
CA THR A 482 4.43 -0.38 -3.98
C THR A 482 4.65 -1.89 -3.87
N LEU A 483 4.78 -2.41 -2.65
CA LEU A 483 5.09 -3.83 -2.40
C LEU A 483 3.88 -4.74 -2.12
N THR A 484 2.66 -4.22 -2.02
CA THR A 484 1.51 -5.04 -1.58
C THR A 484 1.23 -6.21 -2.53
N PHE A 485 1.45 -6.04 -3.84
CA PHE A 485 1.29 -7.14 -4.80
C PHE A 485 2.26 -8.29 -4.49
N THR A 486 3.51 -7.96 -4.21
CA THR A 486 4.56 -8.92 -3.81
C THR A 486 4.31 -9.53 -2.44
N ILE A 487 3.75 -8.78 -1.47
CA ILE A 487 3.30 -9.34 -0.18
C ILE A 487 2.29 -10.45 -0.41
N MET A 488 1.27 -10.19 -1.23
CA MET A 488 0.23 -11.19 -1.53
C MET A 488 0.82 -12.39 -2.27
N ALA A 489 1.67 -12.16 -3.27
CA ALA A 489 2.30 -13.21 -4.05
C ALA A 489 3.22 -14.09 -3.19
N ASN A 490 4.06 -13.50 -2.33
CA ASN A 490 4.94 -14.25 -1.43
C ASN A 490 4.13 -15.03 -0.38
N ALA A 491 3.03 -14.46 0.11
CA ALA A 491 2.13 -15.16 1.03
C ALA A 491 1.46 -16.38 0.38
N ALA A 492 1.03 -16.27 -0.88
CA ALA A 492 0.49 -17.38 -1.66
C ALA A 492 1.56 -18.47 -1.89
N ARG A 493 2.78 -18.06 -2.25
CA ARG A 493 3.96 -18.95 -2.36
C ARG A 493 4.24 -19.69 -1.06
N THR A 494 4.40 -18.97 0.05
CA THR A 494 4.62 -19.56 1.38
C THR A 494 3.52 -20.54 1.75
N ALA A 495 2.25 -20.19 1.49
CA ALA A 495 1.14 -21.11 1.73
C ALA A 495 1.27 -22.39 0.92
N ARG A 496 1.56 -22.30 -0.39
CA ARG A 496 1.74 -23.47 -1.26
C ARG A 496 2.94 -24.33 -0.83
N GLU A 497 4.13 -23.75 -0.74
CA GLU A 497 5.35 -24.49 -0.43
C GLU A 497 5.31 -25.14 0.94
N SER A 498 4.65 -24.50 1.92
CA SER A 498 4.49 -25.10 3.25
C SER A 498 3.69 -26.40 3.26
N LEU A 499 2.90 -26.71 2.22
CA LEU A 499 2.15 -27.96 2.12
C LEU A 499 3.04 -29.15 1.75
N ASP A 500 4.17 -28.88 1.08
CA ASP A 500 5.12 -29.87 0.61
C ASP A 500 6.26 -30.13 1.63
N ASP A 501 6.41 -29.26 2.64
CA ASP A 501 7.24 -29.48 3.83
C ASP A 501 6.65 -30.63 4.67
N LYS A 502 7.04 -31.88 4.37
CA LYS A 502 6.76 -33.09 5.16
C LYS A 502 8.00 -33.68 5.79
#